data_AF-A0A2P8FJN4-F1
#
_entry.id   AF-A0A2P8FJN4-F1
#
_cell.length_a   1.000
_cell.length_b   1.000
_cell.length_c   1.000
_cell.angle_alpha   90.00
_cell.angle_beta   90.00
_cell.angle_gamma   90.00
#
_symmetry.space_group_name_H-M   'P 1'
#
loop_
_entity.id
_entity.type
_entity.pdbx_description
1 polymer ?
#
loop_
_entity_poly.entity_id
_entity_poly.type
_entity_poly.pdbx_seq_one_letter_code
_entity_poly.pdbx_strand_id
1 'polypeptide(L)'
;MVEIADIQDRKSLEAWLKGQSQHVTVAIAQRAASRVLPLYWHWCLTDDDAQARDLTALPLLRAVMISGVACKTPTPDIKDASFAAADASFDVSASAASFAADAASFAAADASFDVSASAASFAADAASFAVAADAAAFFAAASDASAKRLFWDCVRRDAEGLAAGGTLSARPLWHDSASPFRRLWDAIVQAGGARTTKDQANWTFWIAWYQAELGGVPMLGKPERTLEMLSEIALIDPDFWDQGPDVVNPRIREIWQTYKTLPKADPAELLIAENLLQASLSDFKFDTVQRLMRMEPFAQDLKFLEDTVRLATFLEDAEDLCEDIDLLSMSLERQGRAVQGAGYVRTYLDAVSVEFSKARQMNRLNVGKVVKYGHFLQEASLDAQTRKEFGSLLSVSLDGVVDGLANLVRTHFGATLLRFAPLEELELEADTNAWEYLNELRHAVQDLQEQRNKEVVTPLDEEGIAVLKAICDEIERTLRAHGQASGEVQDSLQRELNYRFALLTVSLSLYAARARQNAGTLSAIVEGVLKAFKQAKGLYALWDVIRRTLLNG
;
A
#
# COMPACT_ATOMS: atom_id res chain seq x y z
N MET A 1 29.42 20.29 -18.82
CA MET A 1 28.78 19.78 -17.60
C MET A 1 29.42 20.53 -16.45
N VAL A 2 28.65 21.17 -15.57
CA VAL A 2 29.22 21.84 -14.39
C VAL A 2 29.52 20.75 -13.37
N GLU A 3 30.71 20.73 -12.78
CA GLU A 3 31.03 19.79 -11.70
C GLU A 3 30.46 20.29 -10.37
N ILE A 4 30.15 19.39 -9.43
CA ILE A 4 29.55 19.77 -8.14
C ILE A 4 30.44 20.77 -7.38
N ALA A 5 31.76 20.61 -7.47
CA ALA A 5 32.73 21.51 -6.85
C ALA A 5 32.64 22.96 -7.36
N ASP A 6 32.13 23.18 -8.58
CA ASP A 6 32.03 24.50 -9.22
C ASP A 6 30.70 25.21 -8.90
N ILE A 7 29.77 24.57 -8.18
CA ILE A 7 28.49 25.17 -7.78
C ILE A 7 28.75 26.21 -6.69
N GLN A 8 28.68 27.51 -7.03
CA GLN A 8 28.98 28.62 -6.13
C GLN A 8 27.92 29.74 -6.15
N ASP A 9 26.96 29.64 -7.07
CA ASP A 9 25.92 30.62 -7.30
C ASP A 9 24.70 29.99 -7.99
N ARG A 10 23.63 30.80 -8.14
CA ARG A 10 22.40 30.40 -8.85
C ARG A 10 22.68 29.82 -10.23
N LYS A 11 23.55 30.46 -11.03
CA LYS A 11 23.76 30.09 -12.45
C LYS A 11 24.48 28.75 -12.57
N SER A 12 25.50 28.54 -11.76
CA SER A 12 26.25 27.28 -11.70
C SER A 12 25.38 26.14 -11.17
N LEU A 13 24.52 26.39 -10.17
CA LEU A 13 23.53 25.40 -9.70
C LEU A 13 22.50 25.04 -10.77
N GLU A 14 21.87 26.03 -11.43
CA GLU A 14 20.89 25.79 -12.50
C GLU A 14 21.50 24.96 -13.65
N ALA A 15 22.72 25.32 -14.06
CA ALA A 15 23.43 24.60 -15.12
C ALA A 15 23.75 23.15 -14.74
N TRP A 16 24.05 22.86 -13.46
CA TRP A 16 24.20 21.50 -12.96
C TRP A 16 22.85 20.75 -12.94
N LEU A 17 21.80 21.38 -12.38
CA LEU A 17 20.46 20.80 -12.22
C LEU A 17 19.77 20.43 -13.54
N LYS A 18 20.02 21.17 -14.63
CA LYS A 18 19.50 20.83 -15.97
C LYS A 18 19.89 19.43 -16.45
N GLY A 19 20.97 18.86 -15.91
CA GLY A 19 21.40 17.48 -16.20
C GLY A 19 20.91 16.44 -15.20
N GLN A 20 20.11 16.83 -14.20
CA GLN A 20 19.68 15.97 -13.09
C GLN A 20 18.22 15.52 -13.22
N SER A 21 17.82 14.54 -12.42
CA SER A 21 16.43 14.10 -12.34
C SER A 21 15.55 15.12 -11.60
N GLN A 22 14.23 15.03 -11.81
CA GLN A 22 13.27 15.85 -11.07
C GLN A 22 13.39 15.63 -9.55
N HIS A 23 13.57 14.37 -9.12
CA HIS A 23 13.84 14.04 -7.71
C HIS A 23 15.01 14.85 -7.13
N VAL A 24 16.16 14.90 -7.82
CA VAL A 24 17.34 15.66 -7.36
C VAL A 24 17.03 17.15 -7.27
N THR A 25 16.33 17.67 -8.27
CA THR A 25 15.97 19.09 -8.36
C THR A 25 15.07 19.53 -7.22
N VAL A 26 13.99 18.78 -6.95
CA VAL A 26 13.03 19.06 -5.87
C VAL A 26 13.70 18.91 -4.51
N ALA A 27 14.53 17.88 -4.32
CA ALA A 27 15.25 17.66 -3.06
C ALA A 27 16.16 18.86 -2.70
N ILE A 28 16.89 19.41 -3.68
CA ILE A 28 17.73 20.60 -3.47
C ILE A 28 16.88 21.84 -3.14
N ALA A 29 15.78 22.05 -3.87
CA ALA A 29 14.89 23.18 -3.65
C ALA A 29 14.25 23.13 -2.24
N GLN A 30 13.74 21.97 -1.84
CA GLN A 30 13.15 21.76 -0.52
C GLN A 30 14.18 21.97 0.59
N ARG A 31 15.40 21.46 0.46
CA ARG A 31 16.47 21.71 1.43
C ARG A 31 16.82 23.19 1.56
N ALA A 32 16.87 23.91 0.43
CA ALA A 32 17.14 25.34 0.42
C ALA A 32 16.05 26.11 1.18
N ALA A 33 14.78 25.84 0.89
CA ALA A 33 13.65 26.44 1.58
C ALA A 33 13.62 26.10 3.08
N SER A 34 13.85 24.82 3.43
CA SER A 34 13.91 24.38 4.83
C SER A 34 14.96 25.13 5.65
N ARG A 35 16.12 25.47 5.07
CA ARG A 35 17.18 26.20 5.80
C ARG A 35 16.72 27.58 6.28
N VAL A 36 15.80 28.23 5.58
CA VAL A 36 15.36 29.61 5.88
C VAL A 36 13.98 29.70 6.52
N LEU A 37 13.28 28.57 6.73
CA LEU A 37 12.00 28.51 7.45
C LEU A 37 11.98 29.30 8.78
N PRO A 38 13.02 29.25 9.64
CA PRO A 38 12.99 30.00 10.90
C PRO A 38 12.89 31.51 10.73
N LEU A 39 13.32 32.08 9.60
CA LEU A 39 13.25 33.52 9.36
C LEU A 39 11.79 33.98 9.25
N TYR A 40 11.03 33.34 8.37
CA TYR A 40 9.62 33.66 8.16
C TYR A 40 8.78 33.31 9.39
N TRP A 41 9.01 32.13 9.99
CA TRP A 41 8.24 31.73 11.17
C TRP A 41 8.46 32.69 12.35
N HIS A 42 9.72 33.07 12.62
CA HIS A 42 10.00 34.05 13.66
C HIS A 42 9.39 35.43 13.35
N TRP A 43 9.44 35.87 12.09
CA TRP A 43 8.81 37.12 11.66
C TRP A 43 7.30 37.10 11.92
N CYS A 44 6.58 36.04 11.53
CA CYS A 44 5.15 35.89 11.81
C CYS A 44 4.83 35.96 13.31
N LEU A 45 5.75 35.55 14.19
CA LEU A 45 5.56 35.60 15.63
C LEU A 45 5.84 36.97 16.25
N THR A 46 6.73 37.77 15.67
CA THR A 46 7.34 38.92 16.36
C THR A 46 7.10 40.27 15.70
N ASP A 47 6.73 40.28 14.42
CA ASP A 47 6.61 41.51 13.64
C ASP A 47 5.17 42.05 13.64
N ASP A 48 5.04 43.37 13.84
CA ASP A 48 3.74 44.05 13.95
C ASP A 48 2.96 44.04 12.63
N ASP A 49 3.64 44.11 11.46
CA ASP A 49 2.96 44.09 10.16
C ASP A 49 2.42 42.70 9.85
N ALA A 50 3.19 41.65 10.20
CA ALA A 50 2.72 40.27 10.10
C ALA A 50 1.53 40.01 11.02
N GLN A 51 1.50 40.63 12.20
CA GLN A 51 0.39 40.55 13.13
C GLN A 51 -0.86 41.29 12.63
N ALA A 52 -0.69 42.50 12.12
CA ALA A 52 -1.77 43.32 11.59
C ALA A 52 -2.48 42.65 10.39
N ARG A 53 -1.76 41.81 9.65
CA ARG A 53 -2.27 41.04 8.50
C ARG A 53 -2.70 39.61 8.84
N ASP A 54 -2.61 39.23 10.11
CA ASP A 54 -2.90 37.88 10.60
C ASP A 54 -2.13 36.76 9.87
N LEU A 55 -0.89 37.06 9.46
CA LEU A 55 -0.04 36.09 8.76
C LEU A 55 0.46 35.02 9.72
N THR A 56 0.53 33.78 9.22
CA THR A 56 0.98 32.63 10.00
C THR A 56 2.09 31.88 9.25
N ALA A 57 2.86 31.06 9.95
CA ALA A 57 3.88 30.23 9.30
C ALA A 57 3.30 29.03 8.54
N LEU A 58 1.99 28.75 8.69
CA LEU A 58 1.37 27.53 8.19
C LEU A 58 1.47 27.35 6.67
N PRO A 59 1.21 28.36 5.82
CA PRO A 59 1.32 28.20 4.36
C PRO A 59 2.73 27.82 3.92
N LEU A 60 3.74 28.43 4.54
CA LEU A 60 5.15 28.13 4.26
C LEU A 60 5.57 26.74 4.71
N LEU A 61 5.17 26.36 5.93
CA LEU A 61 5.44 25.03 6.47
C LEU A 61 4.77 23.94 5.63
N ARG A 62 3.54 24.20 5.16
CA ARG A 62 2.81 23.32 4.22
C ARG A 62 3.58 23.17 2.91
N ALA A 63 3.94 24.27 2.26
CA ALA A 63 4.64 24.24 0.96
C ALA A 63 5.96 23.46 1.03
N VAL A 64 6.79 23.72 2.04
CA VAL A 64 8.07 23.04 2.19
C VAL A 64 7.90 21.55 2.54
N MET A 65 6.94 21.22 3.41
CA MET A 65 6.64 19.83 3.77
C MET A 65 6.15 19.03 2.57
N ILE A 66 5.18 19.56 1.81
CA ILE A 66 4.62 18.90 0.63
C ILE A 66 5.68 18.78 -0.47
N SER A 67 6.55 19.76 -0.66
CA SER A 67 7.68 19.65 -1.60
C SER A 67 8.57 18.44 -1.28
N GLY A 68 8.80 18.19 0.02
CA GLY A 68 9.55 17.01 0.49
C GLY A 68 8.82 15.68 0.25
N VAL A 69 7.49 15.67 0.33
CA VAL A 69 6.65 14.50 -0.02
C VAL A 69 6.63 14.28 -1.52
N ALA A 70 6.37 15.32 -2.32
CA ALA A 70 6.34 15.27 -3.78
C ALA A 70 7.66 14.78 -4.37
N CYS A 71 8.79 15.10 -3.75
CA CYS A 71 10.10 14.56 -4.12
C CYS A 71 10.14 13.01 -4.09
N LYS A 72 9.45 12.38 -3.12
CA LYS A 72 9.52 10.93 -2.88
C LYS A 72 8.32 10.17 -3.44
N THR A 73 7.16 10.83 -3.50
CA THR A 73 5.88 10.23 -3.90
C THR A 73 5.11 11.17 -4.84
N PRO A 74 5.57 11.39 -6.10
CA PRO A 74 4.99 12.37 -7.02
C PRO A 74 3.69 11.87 -7.69
N THR A 75 2.65 11.57 -6.90
CA THR A 75 1.31 11.23 -7.41
C THR A 75 0.61 12.49 -7.95
N PRO A 76 -0.41 12.36 -8.82
CA PRO A 76 -1.22 13.50 -9.27
C PRO A 76 -1.77 14.32 -8.10
N ASP A 77 -2.38 13.67 -7.10
CA ASP A 77 -2.97 14.35 -5.95
C ASP A 77 -1.91 15.12 -5.12
N ILE A 78 -0.70 14.58 -4.98
CA ILE A 78 0.40 15.27 -4.28
C ILE A 78 0.91 16.47 -5.10
N LYS A 79 0.91 16.37 -6.43
CA LYS A 79 1.25 17.51 -7.29
C LYS A 79 0.20 18.62 -7.18
N ASP A 80 -1.08 18.26 -7.19
CA ASP A 80 -2.17 19.22 -7.01
C ASP A 80 -2.12 19.86 -5.62
N ALA A 81 -1.84 19.08 -4.57
CA ALA A 81 -1.62 19.59 -3.23
C ALA A 81 -0.39 20.52 -3.14
N SER A 82 0.69 20.22 -3.88
CA SER A 82 1.87 21.10 -3.94
C SER A 82 1.59 22.39 -4.68
N PHE A 83 0.79 22.35 -5.75
CA PHE A 83 0.37 23.54 -6.48
C PHE A 83 -0.48 24.45 -5.59
N ALA A 84 -1.49 23.88 -4.92
CA ALA A 84 -2.32 24.63 -3.97
C ALA A 84 -1.50 25.21 -2.81
N ALA A 85 -0.48 24.48 -2.33
CA ALA A 85 0.42 24.99 -1.30
C ALA A 85 1.35 26.09 -1.81
N ALA A 86 1.80 26.04 -3.07
CA ALA A 86 2.57 27.11 -3.70
C ALA A 86 1.74 28.40 -3.75
N ASP A 87 0.52 28.32 -4.31
CA ASP A 87 -0.39 29.46 -4.44
C ASP A 87 -0.71 30.10 -3.09
N ALA A 88 -0.96 29.28 -2.06
CA ALA A 88 -1.23 29.76 -0.70
C ALA A 88 0.01 30.29 0.03
N SER A 89 1.23 29.90 -0.37
CA SER A 89 2.46 30.31 0.31
C SER A 89 2.90 31.72 -0.04
N PHE A 90 2.63 32.17 -1.27
CA PHE A 90 3.14 33.44 -1.78
C PHE A 90 2.46 34.64 -1.12
N ASP A 91 3.16 35.28 -0.19
CA ASP A 91 2.68 36.43 0.56
C ASP A 91 3.73 37.54 0.58
N VAL A 92 3.34 38.76 0.20
CA VAL A 92 4.30 39.88 0.14
C VAL A 92 4.71 40.30 1.55
N SER A 93 5.85 39.83 2.04
CA SER A 93 6.44 40.25 3.32
C SER A 93 7.04 41.66 3.27
N ALA A 94 6.99 42.40 4.39
CA ALA A 94 7.58 43.75 4.50
C ALA A 94 9.12 43.70 4.69
N SER A 95 9.63 42.66 5.35
CA SER A 95 11.07 42.46 5.57
C SER A 95 11.70 41.71 4.39
N ALA A 96 12.89 42.16 3.95
CA ALA A 96 13.61 41.52 2.84
C ALA A 96 14.01 40.07 3.14
N ALA A 97 14.33 39.76 4.40
CA ALA A 97 14.70 38.40 4.82
C ALA A 97 13.49 37.45 4.78
N SER A 98 12.34 37.91 5.29
CA SER A 98 11.09 37.12 5.28
C SER A 98 10.56 36.92 3.87
N PHE A 99 10.62 37.97 3.03
CA PHE A 99 10.22 37.88 1.62
C PHE A 99 11.07 36.86 0.86
N ALA A 100 12.38 36.87 1.07
CA ALA A 100 13.27 35.92 0.42
C ALA A 100 13.09 34.48 0.97
N ALA A 101 12.74 34.31 2.25
CA ALA A 101 12.41 32.99 2.80
C ALA A 101 11.09 32.44 2.23
N ASP A 102 10.11 33.32 2.03
CA ASP A 102 8.85 32.98 1.37
C ASP A 102 9.07 32.58 -0.10
N ALA A 103 9.74 33.43 -0.87
CA ALA A 103 10.09 33.16 -2.27
C ALA A 103 10.88 31.85 -2.45
N ALA A 104 11.72 31.47 -1.48
CA ALA A 104 12.41 30.19 -1.51
C ALA A 104 11.47 28.99 -1.37
N SER A 105 10.43 29.11 -0.54
CA SER A 105 9.45 28.05 -0.30
C SER A 105 8.47 27.92 -1.47
N PHE A 106 8.03 29.04 -2.03
CA PHE A 106 7.26 29.09 -3.27
C PHE A 106 8.01 28.40 -4.41
N ALA A 107 9.27 28.77 -4.64
CA ALA A 107 10.10 28.17 -5.69
C ALA A 107 10.37 26.67 -5.46
N ALA A 108 10.43 26.20 -4.20
CA ALA A 108 10.53 24.78 -3.90
C ALA A 108 9.25 24.01 -4.26
N ALA A 109 8.09 24.60 -4.03
CA ALA A 109 6.80 24.01 -4.40
C ALA A 109 6.62 24.01 -5.93
N ASP A 110 7.00 25.08 -6.63
CA ASP A 110 6.99 25.14 -8.10
C ASP A 110 7.88 24.07 -8.75
N ALA A 111 9.07 23.85 -8.19
CA ALA A 111 9.98 22.81 -8.68
C ALA A 111 9.37 21.40 -8.61
N SER A 112 8.41 21.18 -7.71
CA SER A 112 7.82 19.86 -7.45
C SER A 112 6.81 19.42 -8.53
N PHE A 113 6.14 20.36 -9.20
CA PHE A 113 5.12 20.05 -10.20
C PHE A 113 5.55 20.32 -11.65
N ASP A 114 6.54 21.18 -11.89
CA ASP A 114 6.95 21.58 -13.25
C ASP A 114 7.88 20.56 -13.95
N VAL A 115 8.05 20.72 -15.26
CA VAL A 115 8.96 19.92 -16.10
C VAL A 115 10.42 20.15 -15.72
N SER A 116 11.27 19.14 -15.94
CA SER A 116 12.66 19.12 -15.43
C SER A 116 13.50 20.36 -15.76
N ALA A 117 13.30 20.99 -16.92
CA ALA A 117 14.05 22.19 -17.31
C ALA A 117 13.64 23.45 -16.51
N SER A 118 12.34 23.63 -16.27
CA SER A 118 11.82 24.75 -15.46
C SER A 118 12.04 24.50 -13.98
N ALA A 119 11.86 23.25 -13.52
CA ALA A 119 12.17 22.83 -12.15
C ALA A 119 13.63 23.15 -11.77
N ALA A 120 14.59 23.00 -12.70
CA ALA A 120 15.99 23.35 -12.47
C ALA A 120 16.18 24.86 -12.22
N SER A 121 15.42 25.72 -12.90
CA SER A 121 15.42 27.17 -12.62
C SER A 121 14.83 27.45 -11.25
N PHE A 122 13.65 26.90 -10.95
CA PHE A 122 12.97 27.12 -9.67
C PHE A 122 13.79 26.62 -8.48
N ALA A 123 14.45 25.47 -8.58
CA ALA A 123 15.35 24.98 -7.55
C ALA A 123 16.58 25.89 -7.36
N ALA A 124 17.13 26.45 -8.44
CA ALA A 124 18.21 27.43 -8.36
C ALA A 124 17.73 28.77 -7.76
N ASP A 125 16.51 29.19 -8.08
CA ASP A 125 15.84 30.35 -7.50
C ASP A 125 15.61 30.14 -6.00
N ALA A 126 15.12 28.98 -5.57
CA ALA A 126 14.94 28.63 -4.16
C ALA A 126 16.25 28.75 -3.37
N ALA A 127 17.35 28.21 -3.91
CA ALA A 127 18.68 28.36 -3.31
C ALA A 127 19.13 29.82 -3.27
N SER A 128 18.95 30.57 -4.36
CA SER A 128 19.33 31.98 -4.43
C SER A 128 18.54 32.86 -3.46
N PHE A 129 17.24 32.63 -3.32
CA PHE A 129 16.39 33.34 -2.39
C PHE A 129 16.72 32.98 -0.94
N ALA A 130 16.99 31.72 -0.65
CA ALA A 130 17.44 31.32 0.69
C ALA A 130 18.77 31.98 1.08
N VAL A 131 19.72 32.09 0.14
CA VAL A 131 20.97 32.84 0.33
C VAL A 131 20.71 34.34 0.57
N ALA A 132 19.76 34.94 -0.17
CA ALA A 132 19.39 36.33 0.01
C ALA A 132 18.70 36.58 1.37
N ALA A 133 17.87 35.64 1.82
CA ALA A 133 17.21 35.68 3.12
C ALA A 133 18.22 35.63 4.27
N ASP A 134 19.19 34.72 4.18
CA ASP A 134 20.31 34.61 5.11
C ASP A 134 21.12 35.92 5.15
N ALA A 135 21.54 36.43 4.00
CA ALA A 135 22.26 37.70 3.89
C ALA A 135 21.49 38.88 4.51
N ALA A 136 20.19 38.97 4.25
CA ALA A 136 19.34 40.03 4.77
C ALA A 136 19.05 39.90 6.28
N ALA A 137 19.04 38.69 6.83
CA ALA A 137 18.90 38.48 8.27
C ALA A 137 20.12 39.00 9.07
N PHE A 138 21.29 39.03 8.43
CA PHE A 138 22.58 39.39 9.03
C PHE A 138 23.02 40.84 8.76
N PHE A 139 22.11 41.83 8.62
CA PHE A 139 22.46 43.25 8.52
C PHE A 139 23.10 43.82 9.81
N ALA A 140 24.33 43.38 10.12
CA ALA A 140 25.36 44.04 10.91
C ALA A 140 26.70 43.29 10.72
N ALA A 141 27.56 43.85 9.86
CA ALA A 141 29.02 43.65 9.78
C ALA A 141 29.58 42.29 9.29
N ALA A 142 30.24 42.33 8.11
CA ALA A 142 31.31 41.42 7.65
C ALA A 142 31.03 39.90 7.55
N SER A 143 29.85 39.41 7.94
CA SER A 143 29.45 37.99 7.97
C SER A 143 28.75 37.49 6.70
N ASP A 144 28.41 38.37 5.76
CA ASP A 144 27.65 38.05 4.53
C ASP A 144 28.37 37.01 3.65
N ALA A 145 29.69 37.16 3.46
CA ALA A 145 30.46 36.22 2.64
C ALA A 145 30.57 34.82 3.27
N SER A 146 30.66 34.74 4.60
CA SER A 146 30.76 33.44 5.31
C SER A 146 29.43 32.70 5.35
N ALA A 147 28.32 33.40 5.51
CA ALA A 147 26.99 32.80 5.56
C ALA A 147 26.57 32.30 4.17
N LYS A 148 26.78 33.13 3.13
CA LYS A 148 26.68 32.74 1.72
C LYS A 148 27.53 31.51 1.39
N ARG A 149 28.80 31.51 1.81
CA ARG A 149 29.71 30.39 1.57
C ARG A 149 29.24 29.12 2.27
N LEU A 150 28.83 29.21 3.52
CA LEU A 150 28.29 28.09 4.29
C LEU A 150 27.04 27.50 3.61
N PHE A 151 26.15 28.35 3.09
CA PHE A 151 24.97 27.90 2.38
C PHE A 151 25.34 27.12 1.11
N TRP A 152 26.20 27.68 0.26
CA TRP A 152 26.65 26.99 -0.96
C TRP A 152 27.47 25.73 -0.67
N ASP A 153 28.26 25.71 0.42
CA ASP A 153 28.90 24.50 0.93
C ASP A 153 27.86 23.41 1.28
N CYS A 154 26.75 23.78 1.93
CA CYS A 154 25.68 22.83 2.22
C CYS A 154 24.98 22.32 0.95
N VAL A 155 24.72 23.19 -0.03
CA VAL A 155 24.15 22.82 -1.34
C VAL A 155 25.04 21.83 -2.07
N ARG A 156 26.36 22.06 -2.10
CA ARG A 156 27.33 21.12 -2.69
C ARG A 156 27.30 19.77 -1.99
N ARG A 157 27.29 19.74 -0.66
CA ARG A 157 27.22 18.48 0.12
C ARG A 157 25.89 17.73 -0.08
N ASP A 158 24.79 18.44 -0.29
CA ASP A 158 23.51 17.83 -0.67
C ASP A 158 23.61 17.20 -2.06
N ALA A 159 24.15 17.94 -3.04
CA ALA A 159 24.38 17.47 -4.40
C ALA A 159 25.30 16.24 -4.45
N GLU A 160 26.40 16.24 -3.69
CA GLU A 160 27.30 15.08 -3.52
C GLU A 160 26.55 13.86 -2.96
N GLY A 161 25.69 14.07 -1.96
CA GLY A 161 24.89 13.00 -1.36
C GLY A 161 23.92 12.36 -2.34
N LEU A 162 23.22 13.19 -3.13
CA LEU A 162 22.28 12.73 -4.14
C LEU A 162 23.00 12.04 -5.31
N ALA A 163 24.15 12.57 -5.75
CA ALA A 163 24.97 11.95 -6.79
C ALA A 163 25.51 10.57 -6.37
N ALA A 164 25.75 10.36 -5.08
CA ALA A 164 26.12 9.07 -4.51
C ALA A 164 24.92 8.11 -4.29
N GLY A 165 23.70 8.49 -4.69
CA GLY A 165 22.49 7.69 -4.52
C GLY A 165 21.89 7.72 -3.11
N GLY A 166 22.32 8.66 -2.26
CA GLY A 166 21.80 8.81 -0.89
C GLY A 166 20.51 9.63 -0.81
N THR A 167 19.85 9.56 0.35
CA THR A 167 18.61 10.29 0.65
C THR A 167 18.87 11.46 1.61
N LEU A 168 18.45 12.67 1.23
CA LEU A 168 18.72 13.86 2.04
C LEU A 168 17.95 13.92 3.37
N SER A 169 16.79 13.28 3.49
CA SER A 169 16.03 13.25 4.75
C SER A 169 16.70 12.47 5.87
N ALA A 170 17.76 11.71 5.58
CA ALA A 170 18.60 11.02 6.56
C ALA A 170 19.90 11.79 6.87
N ARG A 171 19.98 13.07 6.47
CA ARG A 171 21.16 13.93 6.67
C ARG A 171 20.76 15.24 7.37
N PRO A 172 21.53 15.69 8.38
CA PRO A 172 21.28 16.96 9.04
C PRO A 172 21.19 18.11 8.04
N LEU A 173 20.24 19.02 8.24
CA LEU A 173 19.98 20.14 7.32
C LEU A 173 21.21 21.04 7.07
N TRP A 174 22.08 21.16 8.07
CA TRP A 174 23.32 21.94 8.00
C TRP A 174 24.58 21.05 7.99
N HIS A 175 24.42 19.75 7.73
CA HIS A 175 25.50 18.75 7.83
C HIS A 175 26.23 18.86 9.18
N ASP A 176 27.55 19.04 9.18
CA ASP A 176 28.35 19.18 10.41
C ASP A 176 28.42 20.62 10.93
N SER A 177 27.72 21.56 10.28
CA SER A 177 27.78 22.98 10.60
C SER A 177 26.66 23.42 11.53
N ALA A 178 26.95 24.41 12.37
CA ALA A 178 25.91 25.04 13.18
C ALA A 178 24.96 25.86 12.28
N SER A 179 23.65 25.74 12.52
CA SER A 179 22.67 26.58 11.83
C SER A 179 22.90 28.07 12.19
N PRO A 180 23.01 28.97 11.20
CA PRO A 180 23.04 30.41 11.44
C PRO A 180 21.81 30.93 12.18
N PHE A 181 20.66 30.25 12.03
CA PHE A 181 19.38 30.66 12.60
C PHE A 181 19.06 29.99 13.93
N ARG A 182 20.04 29.39 14.61
CA ARG A 182 19.83 28.67 15.87
C ARG A 182 19.08 29.50 16.92
N ARG A 183 19.43 30.79 17.05
CA ARG A 183 18.78 31.71 18.01
C ARG A 183 17.31 31.96 17.68
N LEU A 184 16.98 32.13 16.40
CA LEU A 184 15.61 32.32 15.95
C LEU A 184 14.80 31.04 16.19
N TRP A 185 15.41 29.88 15.91
CA TRP A 185 14.79 28.58 16.18
C TRP A 185 14.50 28.38 17.67
N ASP A 186 15.48 28.65 18.54
CA ASP A 186 15.30 28.54 19.98
C ASP A 186 14.16 29.46 20.47
N ALA A 187 14.01 30.67 19.90
CA ALA A 187 12.91 31.58 20.22
C ALA A 187 11.54 31.04 19.75
N ILE A 188 11.45 30.45 18.55
CA ILE A 188 10.22 29.81 18.04
C ILE A 188 9.79 28.66 18.96
N VAL A 189 10.74 27.81 19.38
CA VAL A 189 10.47 26.68 20.28
C VAL A 189 10.01 27.18 21.66
N GLN A 190 10.66 28.22 22.19
CA GLN A 190 10.26 28.84 23.46
C GLN A 190 8.85 29.44 23.41
N ALA A 191 8.45 30.02 22.28
CA ALA A 191 7.09 30.51 22.06
C ALA A 191 6.06 29.37 21.83
N GLY A 192 6.52 28.12 21.70
CA GLY A 192 5.66 26.98 21.35
C GLY A 192 5.11 27.06 19.93
N GLY A 193 5.79 27.79 19.04
CA GLY A 193 5.43 27.92 17.62
C GLY A 193 4.23 28.83 17.33
N ALA A 194 3.60 29.40 18.36
CA ALA A 194 2.39 30.21 18.26
C ALA A 194 2.55 31.58 18.92
N ARG A 195 1.72 32.55 18.52
CA ARG A 195 1.64 33.86 19.16
C ARG A 195 1.02 33.80 20.55
N THR A 196 0.05 32.91 20.74
CA THR A 196 -0.68 32.77 22.01
C THR A 196 -0.47 31.41 22.64
N THR A 197 -0.54 31.35 23.98
CA THR A 197 -0.39 30.11 24.75
C THR A 197 -1.54 29.11 24.52
N LYS A 198 -2.70 29.57 24.06
CA LYS A 198 -3.86 28.71 23.78
C LYS A 198 -3.61 27.77 22.60
N ASP A 199 -2.74 28.17 21.68
CA ASP A 199 -2.54 27.46 20.41
C ASP A 199 -1.25 26.62 20.41
N GLN A 200 -0.41 26.73 21.44
CA GLN A 200 0.91 26.07 21.49
C GLN A 200 0.85 24.55 21.29
N ALA A 201 -0.17 23.88 21.83
CA ALA A 201 -0.35 22.44 21.64
C ALA A 201 -0.55 22.07 20.14
N ASN A 202 -1.09 23.01 19.36
CA ASN A 202 -1.38 22.84 17.94
C ASN A 202 -0.14 22.92 17.06
N TRP A 203 0.93 23.61 17.47
CA TRP A 203 2.15 23.76 16.66
C TRP A 203 3.24 22.72 16.95
N THR A 204 3.01 21.83 17.91
CA THR A 204 3.97 20.80 18.33
C THR A 204 4.42 19.86 17.19
N PHE A 205 3.53 19.57 16.24
CA PHE A 205 3.86 18.78 15.06
C PHE A 205 4.94 19.47 14.21
N TRP A 206 4.73 20.73 13.86
CA TRP A 206 5.66 21.49 13.02
C TRP A 206 7.02 21.67 13.68
N ILE A 207 7.03 21.85 14.99
CA ILE A 207 8.26 21.89 15.77
C ILE A 207 9.00 20.56 15.69
N ALA A 208 8.30 19.44 15.91
CA ALA A 208 8.90 18.11 15.84
C ALA A 208 9.40 17.78 14.44
N TRP A 209 8.63 18.13 13.40
CA TRP A 209 8.99 17.93 12.00
C TRP A 209 10.25 18.70 11.62
N TYR A 210 10.31 20.01 11.92
CA TYR A 210 11.50 20.80 11.59
C TYR A 210 12.72 20.39 12.43
N GLN A 211 12.53 19.99 13.69
CA GLN A 211 13.61 19.45 14.52
C GLN A 211 14.16 18.13 13.95
N ALA A 212 13.31 17.30 13.36
CA ALA A 212 13.69 16.07 12.66
C ALA A 212 14.50 16.37 11.38
N GLU A 213 14.07 17.36 10.59
CA GLU A 213 14.83 17.87 9.42
C GLU A 213 16.21 18.42 9.82
N LEU A 214 16.28 19.21 10.89
CA LEU A 214 17.55 19.72 11.44
C LEU A 214 18.50 18.58 11.83
N GLY A 215 17.96 17.53 12.47
CA GLY A 215 18.73 16.37 12.92
C GLY A 215 19.04 15.35 11.82
N GLY A 216 18.37 15.42 10.67
CA GLY A 216 18.49 14.39 9.63
C GLY A 216 17.94 13.04 10.05
N VAL A 217 16.89 13.03 10.87
CA VAL A 217 16.30 11.80 11.41
C VAL A 217 14.82 11.71 11.01
N PRO A 218 14.29 10.52 10.71
CA PRO A 218 12.86 10.37 10.49
C PRO A 218 12.08 10.71 11.76
N MET A 219 11.03 11.53 11.65
CA MET A 219 10.26 12.00 12.79
C MET A 219 9.61 10.86 13.60
N LEU A 220 9.27 9.75 12.95
CA LEU A 220 8.72 8.54 13.58
C LEU A 220 9.76 7.42 13.77
N GLY A 221 11.06 7.72 13.61
CA GLY A 221 12.16 6.76 13.68
C GLY A 221 12.30 5.83 12.48
N LYS A 222 11.26 5.68 11.64
CA LYS A 222 11.27 4.95 10.36
C LYS A 222 10.98 5.89 9.18
N PRO A 223 11.82 5.91 8.12
CA PRO A 223 11.60 6.76 6.95
C PRO A 223 10.27 6.54 6.24
N GLU A 224 9.88 5.28 6.04
CA GLU A 224 8.69 4.90 5.28
C GLU A 224 7.43 5.36 6.01
N ARG A 225 7.34 5.04 7.30
CA ARG A 225 6.23 5.47 8.17
C ARG A 225 6.13 6.99 8.30
N THR A 226 7.28 7.67 8.35
CA THR A 226 7.30 9.14 8.36
C THR A 226 6.74 9.67 7.04
N LEU A 227 7.10 9.06 5.91
CA LEU A 227 6.60 9.44 4.59
C LEU A 227 5.09 9.18 4.44
N GLU A 228 4.56 8.05 4.93
CA GLU A 228 3.13 7.75 4.93
C GLU A 228 2.33 8.82 5.68
N MET A 229 2.74 9.12 6.92
CA MET A 229 2.09 10.15 7.74
C MET A 229 2.17 11.53 7.08
N LEU A 230 3.32 11.92 6.52
CA LEU A 230 3.45 13.19 5.82
C LEU A 230 2.63 13.23 4.53
N SER A 231 2.48 12.10 3.84
CA SER A 231 1.63 11.98 2.64
C SER A 231 0.16 12.13 3.01
N GLU A 232 -0.29 11.52 4.11
CA GLU A 232 -1.66 11.69 4.59
C GLU A 232 -1.95 13.14 4.98
N ILE A 233 -0.99 13.83 5.60
CA ILE A 233 -1.11 15.27 5.91
C ILE A 233 -1.14 16.09 4.61
N ALA A 234 -0.27 15.78 3.65
CA ALA A 234 -0.22 16.48 2.36
C ALA A 234 -1.55 16.38 1.58
N LEU A 235 -2.26 15.25 1.72
CA LEU A 235 -3.54 14.97 1.08
C LEU A 235 -4.77 15.49 1.87
N ILE A 236 -4.57 16.26 2.94
CA ILE A 236 -5.67 17.04 3.53
C ILE A 236 -6.22 17.96 2.44
N ASP A 237 -7.54 17.93 2.27
CA ASP A 237 -8.29 18.70 1.27
C ASP A 237 -7.79 20.16 1.21
N PRO A 238 -7.44 20.69 0.02
CA PRO A 238 -6.96 22.06 -0.13
C PRO A 238 -7.83 23.11 0.56
N ASP A 239 -9.15 23.02 0.46
CA ASP A 239 -10.10 23.98 1.05
C ASP A 239 -10.10 23.89 2.59
N PHE A 240 -9.64 22.77 3.16
CA PHE A 240 -9.48 22.64 4.60
C PHE A 240 -8.33 23.50 5.13
N TRP A 241 -7.30 23.73 4.32
CA TRP A 241 -6.15 24.55 4.72
C TRP A 241 -6.49 26.04 4.87
N ASP A 242 -7.47 26.52 4.11
CA ASP A 242 -7.92 27.91 4.14
C ASP A 242 -8.68 28.29 5.43
N GLN A 243 -9.01 27.30 6.26
CA GLN A 243 -9.65 27.50 7.57
C GLN A 243 -8.67 27.97 8.66
N GLY A 244 -7.38 28.07 8.33
CA GLY A 244 -6.34 28.61 9.22
C GLY A 244 -5.84 27.61 10.27
N PRO A 245 -4.78 28.00 11.02
CA PRO A 245 -4.07 27.09 11.91
C PRO A 245 -4.91 26.55 13.07
N ASP A 246 -5.95 27.26 13.50
CA ASP A 246 -6.80 26.84 14.61
C ASP A 246 -7.64 25.60 14.29
N VAL A 247 -7.93 25.38 13.00
CA VAL A 247 -8.67 24.22 12.52
C VAL A 247 -7.73 23.16 11.95
N VAL A 248 -6.73 23.60 11.17
CA VAL A 248 -5.81 22.70 10.47
C VAL A 248 -4.89 21.95 11.43
N ASN A 249 -4.28 22.65 12.38
CA ASN A 249 -3.28 22.03 13.23
C ASN A 249 -3.84 20.95 14.18
N PRO A 250 -5.06 21.08 14.75
CA PRO A 250 -5.71 19.95 15.43
C PRO A 250 -5.84 18.70 14.56
N ARG A 251 -6.26 18.84 13.29
CA ARG A 251 -6.39 17.72 12.36
C ARG A 251 -5.04 17.05 12.07
N ILE A 252 -4.00 17.85 11.83
CA ILE A 252 -2.62 17.34 11.66
C ILE A 252 -2.17 16.58 12.91
N ARG A 253 -2.51 17.10 14.09
CA ARG A 253 -2.16 16.49 15.37
C ARG A 253 -2.85 15.13 15.56
N GLU A 254 -4.11 15.00 15.17
CA GLU A 254 -4.84 13.72 15.19
C GLU A 254 -4.17 12.66 14.31
N ILE A 255 -3.81 13.03 13.08
CA ILE A 255 -3.08 12.15 12.15
C ILE A 255 -1.76 11.75 12.82
N TRP A 256 -0.96 12.71 13.26
CA TRP A 256 0.33 12.45 13.89
C TRP A 256 0.22 11.52 15.11
N GLN A 257 -0.76 11.74 15.99
CA GLN A 257 -0.95 10.88 17.17
C GLN A 257 -1.32 9.45 16.79
N THR A 258 -2.15 9.26 15.77
CA THR A 258 -2.47 7.92 15.23
C THR A 258 -1.19 7.19 14.83
N TYR A 259 -0.28 7.87 14.13
CA TYR A 259 1.01 7.28 13.75
C TYR A 259 2.01 7.14 14.89
N LYS A 260 1.82 7.80 16.04
CA LYS A 260 2.67 7.57 17.22
C LYS A 260 2.20 6.38 18.06
N THR A 261 0.89 6.10 18.08
CA THR A 261 0.27 5.09 18.96
C THR A 261 0.14 3.71 18.30
N LEU A 262 0.20 3.62 16.97
CA LEU A 262 0.25 2.33 16.26
C LEU A 262 1.50 1.50 16.70
N PRO A 263 1.37 0.20 17.06
CA PRO A 263 2.46 -0.59 17.64
C PRO A 263 3.70 -0.74 16.75
N LYS A 264 4.87 -0.94 17.36
CA LYS A 264 6.11 -1.36 16.70
C LYS A 264 5.97 -2.81 16.18
N ALA A 265 5.48 -2.97 14.96
CA ALA A 265 6.18 -3.75 13.95
C ALA A 265 5.69 -3.26 12.59
N ASP A 266 6.48 -3.53 11.55
CA ASP A 266 6.13 -3.12 10.20
C ASP A 266 4.74 -3.71 9.87
N PRO A 267 3.72 -2.89 9.55
CA PRO A 267 2.40 -3.37 9.21
C PRO A 267 2.42 -4.37 8.06
N ALA A 268 3.38 -4.28 7.14
CA ALA A 268 3.57 -5.25 6.08
C ALA A 268 4.20 -6.56 6.59
N GLU A 269 5.24 -6.51 7.44
CA GLU A 269 5.84 -7.74 8.02
C GLU A 269 4.96 -8.40 9.08
N LEU A 270 4.18 -7.63 9.86
CA LEU A 270 3.17 -8.16 10.77
C LEU A 270 2.01 -8.76 9.99
N LEU A 271 1.49 -8.08 8.97
CA LEU A 271 0.43 -8.63 8.13
C LEU A 271 0.95 -9.85 7.36
N ILE A 272 2.18 -9.83 6.85
CA ILE A 272 2.81 -11.00 6.20
C ILE A 272 3.05 -12.12 7.22
N ALA A 273 3.56 -11.86 8.41
CA ALA A 273 3.82 -12.89 9.43
C ALA A 273 2.53 -13.43 10.05
N GLU A 274 1.52 -12.59 10.29
CA GLU A 274 0.18 -12.94 10.78
C GLU A 274 -0.62 -13.68 9.71
N ASN A 275 -0.52 -13.26 8.45
CA ASN A 275 -1.10 -13.98 7.32
C ASN A 275 -0.35 -15.28 7.00
N LEU A 276 0.97 -15.35 7.17
CA LEU A 276 1.77 -16.58 7.05
C LEU A 276 1.48 -17.51 8.22
N LEU A 277 1.26 -16.98 9.43
CA LEU A 277 0.80 -17.75 10.58
C LEU A 277 -0.62 -18.28 10.35
N GLN A 278 -1.57 -17.46 9.93
CA GLN A 278 -2.95 -17.88 9.64
C GLN A 278 -3.02 -18.86 8.46
N ALA A 279 -2.32 -18.60 7.35
CA ALA A 279 -2.19 -19.55 6.24
C ALA A 279 -1.40 -20.83 6.59
N SER A 280 -0.58 -20.81 7.66
CA SER A 280 0.06 -22.01 8.20
C SER A 280 -0.81 -22.77 9.21
N LEU A 281 -1.87 -22.13 9.73
CA LEU A 281 -2.80 -22.70 10.70
C LEU A 281 -4.10 -23.21 10.06
N SER A 282 -4.45 -22.76 8.85
CA SER A 282 -5.54 -23.29 8.03
C SER A 282 -5.04 -24.43 7.13
N ASP A 283 -5.57 -25.65 7.29
CA ASP A 283 -5.25 -26.82 6.45
C ASP A 283 -5.54 -26.52 4.96
N PHE A 284 -4.50 -26.11 4.22
CA PHE A 284 -4.61 -25.71 2.81
C PHE A 284 -4.82 -26.94 1.91
N LYS A 285 -6.06 -27.17 1.45
CA LYS A 285 -6.39 -28.22 0.47
C LYS A 285 -6.54 -27.63 -0.93
N PHE A 286 -6.01 -28.33 -1.93
CA PHE A 286 -6.09 -27.93 -3.33
C PHE A 286 -7.53 -27.81 -3.83
N ASP A 287 -8.48 -28.55 -3.23
CA ASP A 287 -9.91 -28.45 -3.54
C ASP A 287 -10.43 -27.03 -3.28
N THR A 288 -10.08 -26.44 -2.14
CA THR A 288 -10.46 -25.08 -1.76
C THR A 288 -9.95 -24.06 -2.78
N VAL A 289 -8.69 -24.13 -3.18
CA VAL A 289 -8.08 -23.21 -4.16
C VAL A 289 -8.67 -23.42 -5.55
N GLN A 290 -8.93 -24.67 -5.93
CA GLN A 290 -9.52 -25.00 -7.22
C GLN A 290 -10.95 -24.45 -7.33
N ARG A 291 -11.75 -24.49 -6.26
CA ARG A 291 -13.07 -23.86 -6.20
C ARG A 291 -12.97 -22.35 -6.39
N LEU A 292 -12.01 -21.69 -5.75
CA LEU A 292 -11.76 -20.25 -5.91
C LEU A 292 -11.37 -19.88 -7.35
N MET A 293 -10.52 -20.70 -8.00
CA MET A 293 -10.08 -20.47 -9.39
C MET A 293 -11.17 -20.70 -10.45
N ARG A 294 -12.30 -21.31 -10.09
CA ARG A 294 -13.47 -21.47 -10.98
C ARG A 294 -14.40 -20.27 -10.96
N MET A 295 -14.23 -19.36 -10.02
CA MET A 295 -15.01 -18.13 -9.93
C MET A 295 -14.47 -17.07 -10.90
N GLU A 296 -15.35 -16.56 -11.77
CA GLU A 296 -14.99 -15.83 -12.99
C GLU A 296 -14.19 -14.51 -12.83
N PRO A 297 -14.22 -13.76 -11.71
CA PRO A 297 -13.31 -12.62 -11.51
C PRO A 297 -11.93 -13.06 -10.97
N PHE A 298 -11.81 -14.18 -10.27
CA PHE A 298 -10.55 -14.64 -9.65
C PHE A 298 -9.70 -15.52 -10.56
N ALA A 299 -10.37 -16.19 -11.50
CA ALA A 299 -9.75 -17.04 -12.51
C ALA A 299 -8.78 -16.29 -13.45
N GLN A 300 -8.82 -14.96 -13.54
CA GLN A 300 -7.85 -14.21 -14.36
C GLN A 300 -6.61 -13.84 -13.54
N ASP A 301 -6.80 -13.29 -12.33
CA ASP A 301 -5.72 -12.85 -11.44
C ASP A 301 -4.85 -14.00 -10.91
N LEU A 302 -5.43 -15.18 -10.69
CA LEU A 302 -4.74 -16.33 -10.08
C LEU A 302 -4.18 -17.32 -11.11
N LYS A 303 -4.65 -17.29 -12.35
CA LYS A 303 -4.41 -18.40 -13.29
C LYS A 303 -3.06 -18.36 -13.96
N PHE A 304 -2.44 -17.18 -14.07
CA PHE A 304 -1.15 -17.01 -14.72
C PHE A 304 -0.19 -16.20 -13.87
N LEU A 305 1.02 -16.71 -13.69
CA LEU A 305 2.15 -15.95 -13.18
C LEU A 305 3.05 -15.58 -14.36
N GLU A 306 3.02 -14.30 -14.73
CA GLU A 306 3.76 -13.71 -15.87
C GLU A 306 4.86 -12.74 -15.41
N ASP A 307 4.86 -12.35 -14.13
CA ASP A 307 5.93 -11.54 -13.54
C ASP A 307 7.24 -12.34 -13.53
N THR A 308 8.25 -11.84 -14.23
CA THR A 308 9.51 -12.56 -14.48
C THR A 308 10.32 -12.79 -13.21
N VAL A 309 10.29 -11.85 -12.26
CA VAL A 309 11.06 -11.96 -11.00
C VAL A 309 10.37 -12.97 -10.09
N ARG A 310 9.05 -12.84 -9.90
CA ARG A 310 8.27 -13.78 -9.08
C ARG A 310 8.28 -15.19 -9.68
N LEU A 311 8.24 -15.30 -11.00
CA LEU A 311 8.33 -16.59 -11.69
C LEU A 311 9.70 -17.25 -11.51
N ALA A 312 10.79 -16.47 -11.58
CA ALA A 312 12.13 -17.00 -11.35
C ALA A 312 12.27 -17.57 -9.93
N THR A 313 11.84 -16.81 -8.91
CA THR A 313 11.86 -17.28 -7.51
C THR A 313 10.95 -18.50 -7.30
N PHE A 314 9.76 -18.51 -7.90
CA PHE A 314 8.88 -19.69 -7.85
C PHE A 314 9.57 -20.94 -8.41
N LEU A 315 10.24 -20.82 -9.55
CA LEU A 315 10.87 -21.95 -10.23
C LEU A 315 12.15 -22.43 -9.54
N GLU A 316 12.84 -21.54 -8.84
CA GLU A 316 13.99 -21.84 -7.97
C GLU A 316 13.51 -22.63 -6.74
N ASP A 317 12.49 -22.14 -6.03
CA ASP A 317 11.91 -22.85 -4.88
C ASP A 317 11.27 -24.21 -5.25
N ALA A 318 10.93 -24.39 -6.53
CA ALA A 318 10.36 -25.62 -7.06
C ALA A 318 11.40 -26.69 -7.43
N GLU A 319 12.71 -26.40 -7.40
CA GLU A 319 13.74 -27.32 -7.91
C GLU A 319 13.77 -28.65 -7.14
N ASP A 320 13.90 -28.60 -5.81
CA ASP A 320 13.89 -29.80 -4.96
C ASP A 320 12.61 -30.63 -5.15
N LEU A 321 11.47 -29.95 -5.28
CA LEU A 321 10.18 -30.60 -5.52
C LEU A 321 10.11 -31.26 -6.90
N CYS A 322 10.73 -30.66 -7.93
CA CYS A 322 10.82 -31.30 -9.24
C CYS A 322 11.62 -32.60 -9.16
N GLU A 323 12.72 -32.61 -8.40
CA GLU A 323 13.53 -33.81 -8.20
C GLU A 323 12.72 -34.91 -7.49
N ASP A 324 11.95 -34.55 -6.45
CA ASP A 324 11.08 -35.48 -5.73
C ASP A 324 9.96 -36.04 -6.63
N ILE A 325 9.34 -35.18 -7.46
CA ILE A 325 8.34 -35.58 -8.45
C ILE A 325 8.94 -36.58 -9.44
N ASP A 326 10.13 -36.29 -9.99
CA ASP A 326 10.79 -37.15 -10.97
C ASP A 326 11.19 -38.50 -10.34
N LEU A 327 11.72 -38.49 -9.12
CA LEU A 327 12.06 -39.71 -8.37
C LEU A 327 10.82 -40.58 -8.10
N LEU A 328 9.70 -39.97 -7.71
CA LEU A 328 8.44 -40.68 -7.49
C LEU A 328 7.89 -41.23 -8.81
N SER A 329 7.86 -40.43 -9.88
CA SER A 329 7.44 -40.87 -11.22
C SER A 329 8.26 -42.07 -11.73
N MET A 330 9.59 -42.04 -11.57
CA MET A 330 10.47 -43.16 -11.91
C MET A 330 10.19 -44.41 -11.06
N SER A 331 9.90 -44.21 -9.77
CA SER A 331 9.59 -45.31 -8.85
C SER A 331 8.28 -45.99 -9.22
N LEU A 332 7.24 -45.20 -9.55
CA LEU A 332 5.95 -45.71 -10.03
C LEU A 332 6.10 -46.43 -11.38
N GLU A 333 6.94 -45.92 -12.28
CA GLU A 333 7.24 -46.57 -13.56
C GLU A 333 7.87 -47.96 -13.39
N ARG A 334 8.84 -48.08 -12.48
CA ARG A 334 9.52 -49.36 -12.20
C ARG A 334 8.60 -50.42 -11.62
N GLN A 335 7.56 -50.00 -10.90
CA GLN A 335 6.53 -50.93 -10.40
C GLN A 335 5.53 -51.37 -11.48
N GLY A 336 5.47 -50.66 -12.61
CA GLY A 336 4.69 -51.06 -13.79
C GLY A 336 3.19 -51.17 -13.52
N ARG A 337 2.52 -52.15 -14.14
CA ARG A 337 1.07 -52.39 -13.94
C ARG A 337 0.72 -53.10 -12.62
N ALA A 338 1.71 -53.36 -11.76
CA ALA A 338 1.51 -54.12 -10.53
C ALA A 338 0.76 -53.33 -9.45
N VAL A 339 0.83 -51.99 -9.50
CA VAL A 339 0.15 -51.10 -8.54
C VAL A 339 -1.01 -50.39 -9.22
N GLN A 340 -2.22 -50.65 -8.76
CA GLN A 340 -3.41 -49.93 -9.23
C GLN A 340 -3.31 -48.45 -8.80
N GLY A 341 -3.63 -47.53 -9.71
CA GLY A 341 -3.53 -46.08 -9.46
C GLY A 341 -2.16 -45.46 -9.81
N ALA A 342 -1.08 -46.25 -9.95
CA ALA A 342 0.25 -45.74 -10.27
C ALA A 342 0.30 -44.95 -11.59
N GLY A 343 -0.39 -45.44 -12.63
CA GLY A 343 -0.50 -44.73 -13.91
C GLY A 343 -1.29 -43.41 -13.81
N TYR A 344 -2.31 -43.36 -12.95
CA TYR A 344 -3.10 -42.14 -12.71
C TYR A 344 -2.25 -41.08 -12.00
N VAL A 345 -1.60 -41.45 -10.88
CA VAL A 345 -0.72 -40.55 -10.12
C VAL A 345 0.42 -40.04 -11.00
N ARG A 346 1.12 -40.94 -11.71
CA ARG A 346 2.20 -40.57 -12.62
C ARG A 346 1.75 -39.58 -13.70
N THR A 347 0.55 -39.75 -14.26
CA THR A 347 0.02 -38.82 -15.27
C THR A 347 -0.02 -37.38 -14.76
N TYR A 348 -0.39 -37.17 -13.50
CA TYR A 348 -0.47 -35.83 -12.92
C TYR A 348 0.87 -35.31 -12.41
N LEU A 349 1.74 -36.18 -11.91
CA LEU A 349 3.14 -35.84 -11.62
C LEU A 349 3.85 -35.32 -12.88
N ASP A 350 3.77 -36.07 -13.97
CA ASP A 350 4.39 -35.70 -15.25
C ASP A 350 3.75 -34.40 -15.81
N ALA A 351 2.44 -34.20 -15.62
CA ALA A 351 1.76 -32.97 -16.04
C ALA A 351 2.24 -31.72 -15.26
N VAL A 352 2.57 -31.86 -13.98
CA VAL A 352 3.18 -30.78 -13.17
C VAL A 352 4.58 -30.47 -13.69
N SER A 353 5.45 -31.47 -13.86
CA SER A 353 6.82 -31.28 -14.39
C SER A 353 6.83 -30.63 -15.78
N VAL A 354 5.87 -31.00 -16.65
CA VAL A 354 5.70 -30.38 -17.97
C VAL A 354 5.30 -28.91 -17.87
N GLU A 355 4.43 -28.55 -16.92
CA GLU A 355 4.02 -27.15 -16.75
C GLU A 355 5.17 -26.29 -16.19
N PHE A 356 5.95 -26.79 -15.24
CA PHE A 356 7.16 -26.12 -14.75
C PHE A 356 8.23 -25.96 -15.84
N SER A 357 8.43 -27.00 -16.66
CA SER A 357 9.34 -26.93 -17.81
C SER A 357 8.89 -25.89 -18.84
N LYS A 358 7.59 -25.82 -19.13
CA LYS A 358 7.03 -24.78 -20.01
C LYS A 358 7.20 -23.39 -19.41
N ALA A 359 7.01 -23.24 -18.11
CA ALA A 359 7.19 -21.97 -17.43
C ALA A 359 8.62 -21.43 -17.56
N ARG A 360 9.63 -22.30 -17.43
CA ARG A 360 11.05 -21.96 -17.68
C ARG A 360 11.29 -21.49 -19.13
N GLN A 361 10.64 -22.13 -20.11
CA GLN A 361 10.86 -21.84 -21.54
C GLN A 361 10.06 -20.62 -22.04
N MET A 362 8.84 -20.45 -21.54
CA MET A 362 7.87 -19.47 -22.04
C MET A 362 7.74 -18.24 -21.12
N ASN A 363 8.49 -18.22 -20.02
CA ASN A 363 8.44 -17.17 -19.00
C ASN A 363 7.01 -16.89 -18.49
N ARG A 364 6.22 -17.95 -18.35
CA ARG A 364 4.83 -17.91 -17.91
C ARG A 364 4.40 -19.24 -17.30
N LEU A 365 3.89 -19.20 -16.08
CA LEU A 365 3.34 -20.38 -15.40
C LEU A 365 1.81 -20.35 -15.39
N ASN A 366 1.16 -21.45 -15.77
CA ASN A 366 -0.27 -21.63 -15.53
C ASN A 366 -0.49 -22.26 -14.15
N VAL A 367 -0.62 -21.41 -13.15
CA VAL A 367 -0.87 -21.79 -11.75
C VAL A 367 -2.17 -22.57 -11.61
N GLY A 368 -3.17 -22.26 -12.43
CA GLY A 368 -4.44 -22.98 -12.45
C GLY A 368 -4.29 -24.46 -12.80
N LYS A 369 -3.33 -24.80 -13.65
CA LYS A 369 -3.00 -26.20 -13.93
C LYS A 369 -2.25 -26.85 -12.77
N VAL A 370 -1.30 -26.16 -12.16
CA VAL A 370 -0.56 -26.67 -11.00
C VAL A 370 -1.52 -27.01 -9.86
N VAL A 371 -2.44 -26.11 -9.53
CA VAL A 371 -3.50 -26.33 -8.53
C VAL A 371 -4.42 -27.49 -8.93
N LYS A 372 -4.85 -27.54 -10.19
CA LYS A 372 -5.71 -28.62 -10.70
C LYS A 372 -5.03 -29.99 -10.60
N TYR A 373 -3.75 -30.09 -10.94
CA TYR A 373 -3.02 -31.36 -10.86
C TYR A 373 -2.72 -31.73 -9.41
N GLY A 374 -2.33 -30.76 -8.58
CA GLY A 374 -2.18 -30.93 -7.13
C GLY A 374 -3.45 -31.46 -6.47
N HIS A 375 -4.63 -30.99 -6.89
CA HIS A 375 -5.92 -31.53 -6.42
C HIS A 375 -6.06 -33.03 -6.67
N PHE A 376 -5.83 -33.48 -7.91
CA PHE A 376 -5.95 -34.90 -8.24
C PHE A 376 -4.91 -35.77 -7.53
N LEU A 377 -3.71 -35.23 -7.30
CA LEU A 377 -2.67 -35.90 -6.52
C LEU A 377 -3.07 -36.00 -5.04
N GLN A 378 -3.67 -34.94 -4.48
CA GLN A 378 -4.18 -34.92 -3.11
C GLN A 378 -5.35 -35.91 -2.92
N GLU A 379 -6.28 -35.99 -3.87
CA GLU A 379 -7.34 -37.02 -3.84
C GLU A 379 -6.74 -38.43 -3.84
N ALA A 380 -5.74 -38.69 -4.67
CA ALA A 380 -5.06 -39.98 -4.72
C ALA A 380 -4.28 -40.29 -3.44
N SER A 381 -3.62 -39.28 -2.83
CA SER A 381 -2.95 -39.40 -1.53
C SER A 381 -3.93 -39.75 -0.41
N LEU A 382 -5.14 -39.19 -0.43
CA LEU A 382 -6.13 -39.42 0.61
C LEU A 382 -6.96 -40.70 0.40
N ASP A 383 -7.01 -41.23 -0.82
CA ASP A 383 -7.77 -42.43 -1.14
C ASP A 383 -7.22 -43.70 -0.46
N ALA A 384 -8.06 -44.34 0.35
CA ALA A 384 -7.67 -45.50 1.15
C ALA A 384 -7.25 -46.70 0.31
N GLN A 385 -7.86 -46.88 -0.87
CA GLN A 385 -7.52 -47.97 -1.78
C GLN A 385 -6.15 -47.72 -2.44
N THR A 386 -5.92 -46.50 -2.93
CA THR A 386 -4.64 -46.07 -3.50
C THR A 386 -3.50 -46.22 -2.48
N ARG A 387 -3.69 -45.75 -1.24
CA ARG A 387 -2.70 -45.92 -0.17
C ARG A 387 -2.37 -47.38 0.14
N LYS A 388 -3.38 -48.26 0.12
CA LYS A 388 -3.20 -49.69 0.35
C LYS A 388 -2.37 -50.33 -0.77
N GLU A 389 -2.63 -49.97 -2.02
CA GLU A 389 -1.90 -50.47 -3.19
C GLU A 389 -0.47 -49.92 -3.25
N PHE A 390 -0.26 -48.66 -2.85
CA PHE A 390 1.04 -48.00 -2.84
C PHE A 390 1.93 -48.48 -1.68
N GLY A 391 1.32 -48.94 -0.59
CA GLY A 391 2.04 -49.27 0.64
C GLY A 391 2.62 -48.02 1.32
N SER A 392 3.32 -48.23 2.44
CA SER A 392 3.76 -47.11 3.30
C SER A 392 4.76 -46.18 2.61
N LEU A 393 5.76 -46.72 1.92
CA LEU A 393 6.85 -45.92 1.36
C LEU A 393 6.37 -45.01 0.21
N LEU A 394 5.63 -45.55 -0.77
CA LEU A 394 5.12 -44.72 -1.87
C LEU A 394 4.02 -43.77 -1.41
N SER A 395 3.21 -44.15 -0.41
CA SER A 395 2.22 -43.22 0.16
C SER A 395 2.90 -42.03 0.83
N VAL A 396 3.96 -42.25 1.61
CA VAL A 396 4.74 -41.16 2.23
C VAL A 396 5.41 -40.28 1.18
N SER A 397 5.97 -40.86 0.12
CA SER A 397 6.55 -40.06 -0.98
C SER A 397 5.49 -39.24 -1.72
N LEU A 398 4.29 -39.80 -1.96
CA LEU A 398 3.19 -39.07 -2.58
C LEU A 398 2.68 -37.95 -1.67
N ASP A 399 2.55 -38.21 -0.36
CA ASP A 399 2.18 -37.20 0.63
C ASP A 399 3.19 -36.05 0.64
N GLY A 400 4.50 -36.36 0.65
CA GLY A 400 5.57 -35.36 0.60
C GLY A 400 5.53 -34.49 -0.66
N VAL A 401 5.25 -35.07 -1.83
CA VAL A 401 5.08 -34.32 -3.09
C VAL A 401 3.82 -33.44 -3.05
N VAL A 402 2.71 -33.95 -2.53
CA VAL A 402 1.46 -33.17 -2.40
C VAL A 402 1.66 -32.00 -1.44
N ASP A 403 2.31 -32.24 -0.30
CA ASP A 403 2.62 -31.22 0.70
C ASP A 403 3.62 -30.19 0.15
N GLY A 404 4.63 -30.64 -0.60
CA GLY A 404 5.58 -29.77 -1.28
C GLY A 404 4.90 -28.88 -2.31
N LEU A 405 3.99 -29.42 -3.14
CA LEU A 405 3.21 -28.64 -4.09
C LEU A 405 2.28 -27.65 -3.37
N ALA A 406 1.63 -28.06 -2.30
CA ALA A 406 0.74 -27.20 -1.52
C ALA A 406 1.53 -26.05 -0.88
N ASN A 407 2.71 -26.34 -0.33
CA ASN A 407 3.63 -25.36 0.23
C ASN A 407 4.14 -24.38 -0.83
N LEU A 408 4.53 -24.86 -2.01
CA LEU A 408 5.01 -24.01 -3.10
C LEU A 408 3.92 -23.04 -3.57
N VAL A 409 2.68 -23.52 -3.74
CA VAL A 409 1.53 -22.65 -4.08
C VAL A 409 1.23 -21.68 -2.93
N ARG A 410 1.28 -22.13 -1.68
CA ARG A 410 1.07 -21.29 -0.48
C ARG A 410 2.09 -20.16 -0.38
N THR A 411 3.38 -20.45 -0.53
CA THR A 411 4.47 -19.47 -0.42
C THR A 411 4.34 -18.37 -1.46
N HIS A 412 4.00 -18.71 -2.71
CA HIS A 412 4.04 -17.76 -3.81
C HIS A 412 2.70 -17.06 -4.12
N PHE A 413 1.58 -17.70 -3.76
CA PHE A 413 0.23 -17.22 -4.03
C PHE A 413 -0.59 -16.94 -2.77
N GLY A 414 -0.02 -17.19 -1.58
CA GLY A 414 -0.64 -16.89 -0.29
C GLY A 414 -1.19 -15.47 -0.25
N ALA A 415 -0.40 -14.45 -0.59
CA ALA A 415 -0.83 -13.05 -0.54
C ALA A 415 -2.06 -12.73 -1.42
N THR A 416 -2.22 -13.41 -2.56
CA THR A 416 -3.39 -13.24 -3.45
C THR A 416 -4.61 -13.98 -2.91
N LEU A 417 -4.40 -15.14 -2.26
CA LEU A 417 -5.42 -15.94 -1.59
C LEU A 417 -5.84 -15.33 -0.23
N LEU A 418 -4.98 -14.52 0.38
CA LEU A 418 -5.23 -13.78 1.63
C LEU A 418 -6.08 -12.52 1.44
N ARG A 419 -6.41 -12.12 0.19
CA ARG A 419 -7.50 -11.16 -0.06
C ARG A 419 -8.84 -11.61 0.53
N PHE A 420 -8.94 -12.88 0.95
CA PHE A 420 -10.12 -13.52 1.52
C PHE A 420 -10.02 -13.81 3.03
N ALA A 421 -8.88 -13.58 3.68
CA ALA A 421 -8.72 -13.75 5.14
C ALA A 421 -9.75 -12.95 5.97
N PRO A 422 -10.17 -11.74 5.56
CA PRO A 422 -11.21 -11.01 6.28
C PRO A 422 -12.58 -11.72 6.31
N LEU A 423 -12.86 -12.66 5.39
CA LEU A 423 -14.11 -13.43 5.38
C LEU A 423 -14.23 -14.40 6.56
N GLU A 424 -13.12 -14.82 7.15
CA GLU A 424 -13.09 -15.69 8.33
C GLU A 424 -13.53 -14.94 9.61
N GLU A 425 -13.42 -13.61 9.62
CA GLU A 425 -13.83 -12.73 10.72
C GLU A 425 -15.31 -12.32 10.64
N LEU A 426 -15.98 -12.60 9.52
CA LEU A 426 -17.39 -12.28 9.34
C LEU A 426 -18.28 -13.35 9.95
N GLU A 427 -18.95 -12.98 11.04
CA GLU A 427 -19.97 -13.82 11.66
C GLU A 427 -21.36 -13.45 11.18
N LEU A 428 -22.24 -14.46 11.15
CA LEU A 428 -23.67 -14.19 11.03
C LEU A 428 -24.13 -13.58 12.34
N GLU A 429 -24.81 -12.44 12.27
CA GLU A 429 -25.27 -11.73 13.44
C GLU A 429 -26.16 -12.63 14.31
N ALA A 430 -25.98 -12.57 15.64
CA ALA A 430 -26.61 -13.50 16.57
C ALA A 430 -28.15 -13.49 16.55
N ASP A 431 -28.75 -12.42 16.04
CA ASP A 431 -30.19 -12.24 15.85
C ASP A 431 -30.69 -12.67 14.46
N THR A 432 -29.79 -13.03 13.55
CA THR A 432 -30.13 -13.46 12.18
C THR A 432 -30.30 -14.97 12.10
N ASN A 433 -31.45 -15.41 11.57
CA ASN A 433 -31.71 -16.83 11.38
C ASN A 433 -30.95 -17.36 10.15
N ALA A 434 -30.01 -18.28 10.40
CA ALA A 434 -29.16 -18.86 9.35
C ALA A 434 -29.94 -19.58 8.23
N TRP A 435 -31.11 -20.17 8.54
CA TRP A 435 -31.97 -20.79 7.52
C TRP A 435 -32.66 -19.75 6.65
N GLU A 436 -33.10 -18.64 7.25
CA GLU A 436 -33.71 -17.53 6.50
C GLU A 436 -32.67 -16.85 5.61
N TYR A 437 -31.45 -16.64 6.12
CA TYR A 437 -30.34 -16.08 5.36
C TYR A 437 -29.94 -16.98 4.17
N LEU A 438 -29.82 -18.29 4.39
CA LEU A 438 -29.58 -19.25 3.30
C LEU A 438 -30.68 -19.19 2.23
N ASN A 439 -31.94 -19.09 2.64
CA ASN A 439 -33.06 -18.98 1.70
C ASN A 439 -33.01 -17.69 0.88
N GLU A 440 -32.61 -16.56 1.48
CA GLU A 440 -32.40 -15.32 0.73
C GLU A 440 -31.30 -15.45 -0.33
N LEU A 441 -30.16 -16.06 0.03
CA LEU A 441 -29.06 -16.29 -0.92
C LEU A 441 -29.47 -17.25 -2.04
N ARG A 442 -30.27 -18.28 -1.74
CA ARG A 442 -30.85 -19.18 -2.75
C ARG A 442 -31.77 -18.47 -3.73
N HIS A 443 -32.63 -17.60 -3.23
CA HIS A 443 -33.49 -16.77 -4.08
C HIS A 443 -32.65 -15.89 -5.00
N ALA A 444 -31.56 -15.28 -4.50
CA ALA A 444 -30.66 -14.51 -5.35
C ALA A 444 -29.97 -15.37 -6.42
N VAL A 445 -29.49 -16.58 -6.08
CA VAL A 445 -28.93 -17.53 -7.08
C VAL A 445 -29.99 -17.88 -8.14
N GLN A 446 -31.24 -18.05 -7.73
CA GLN A 446 -32.35 -18.35 -8.64
C GLN A 446 -32.67 -17.16 -9.55
N ASP A 447 -32.72 -15.94 -9.02
CA ASP A 447 -32.94 -14.72 -9.80
C ASP A 447 -31.87 -14.55 -10.89
N LEU A 448 -30.60 -14.82 -10.55
CA LEU A 448 -29.49 -14.79 -11.50
C LEU A 448 -29.62 -15.85 -12.60
N GLN A 449 -30.13 -17.04 -12.25
CA GLN A 449 -30.43 -18.08 -13.22
C GLN A 449 -31.60 -17.70 -14.14
N GLU A 450 -32.62 -17.00 -13.63
CA GLU A 450 -33.79 -16.57 -14.42
C GLU A 450 -33.46 -15.35 -15.31
N GLN A 451 -32.56 -14.46 -14.87
CA GLN A 451 -32.06 -13.33 -15.64
C GLN A 451 -31.23 -13.73 -16.87
N ARG A 452 -30.70 -14.98 -16.90
CA ARG A 452 -29.96 -15.56 -18.04
C ARG A 452 -30.73 -15.49 -19.37
N ASN A 453 -32.06 -15.50 -19.33
CA ASN A 453 -32.91 -15.51 -20.52
C ASN A 453 -33.27 -14.11 -21.04
N LYS A 454 -32.69 -13.03 -20.48
CA LYS A 454 -32.93 -11.65 -20.90
C LYS A 454 -31.68 -11.07 -21.58
N GLU A 455 -31.81 -10.55 -22.80
CA GLU A 455 -30.72 -10.12 -23.71
C GLU A 455 -29.82 -8.97 -23.20
N VAL A 456 -30.01 -8.46 -21.97
CA VAL A 456 -29.39 -7.21 -21.49
C VAL A 456 -28.19 -7.48 -20.55
N VAL A 457 -27.96 -8.72 -20.13
CA VAL A 457 -26.99 -9.10 -19.09
C VAL A 457 -26.10 -10.22 -19.60
N THR A 458 -24.78 -10.15 -19.40
CA THR A 458 -23.88 -11.29 -19.64
C THR A 458 -24.14 -12.34 -18.56
N PRO A 459 -24.75 -13.50 -18.87
CA PRO A 459 -25.15 -14.46 -17.84
C PRO A 459 -23.95 -15.29 -17.34
N LEU A 460 -24.02 -15.74 -16.09
CA LEU A 460 -23.22 -16.83 -15.56
C LEU A 460 -23.53 -18.06 -16.42
N ASP A 461 -22.48 -18.78 -16.81
CA ASP A 461 -22.66 -20.06 -17.47
C ASP A 461 -23.31 -21.08 -16.53
N GLU A 462 -23.80 -22.19 -17.10
CA GLU A 462 -24.48 -23.25 -16.34
C GLU A 462 -23.58 -23.84 -15.26
N GLU A 463 -22.26 -23.85 -15.49
CA GLU A 463 -21.27 -24.38 -14.56
C GLU A 463 -21.12 -23.46 -13.33
N GLY A 464 -21.06 -22.14 -13.51
CA GLY A 464 -21.03 -21.19 -12.40
C GLY A 464 -22.32 -21.21 -11.56
N ILE A 465 -23.48 -21.36 -12.20
CA ILE A 465 -24.76 -21.48 -11.47
C ILE A 465 -24.79 -22.77 -10.65
N ALA A 466 -24.30 -23.87 -11.22
CA ALA A 466 -24.19 -25.15 -10.53
C ALA A 466 -23.26 -25.05 -9.30
N VAL A 467 -22.16 -24.28 -9.38
CA VAL A 467 -21.24 -24.05 -8.27
C VAL A 467 -21.91 -23.28 -7.12
N LEU A 468 -22.63 -22.19 -7.40
CA LEU A 468 -23.32 -21.43 -6.35
C LEU A 468 -24.40 -22.27 -5.66
N LYS A 469 -25.12 -23.11 -6.42
CA LYS A 469 -26.07 -24.07 -5.86
C LYS A 469 -25.40 -25.13 -4.99
N ALA A 470 -24.24 -25.64 -5.42
CA ALA A 470 -23.47 -26.60 -4.62
C ALA A 470 -23.04 -26.01 -3.28
N ILE A 471 -22.62 -24.74 -3.24
CA ILE A 471 -22.30 -24.02 -2.00
C ILE A 471 -23.56 -23.89 -1.12
N CYS A 472 -24.71 -23.53 -1.69
CA CYS A 472 -25.99 -23.51 -0.97
C CYS A 472 -26.37 -24.87 -0.36
N ASP A 473 -26.12 -25.98 -1.08
CA ASP A 473 -26.39 -27.33 -0.61
C ASP A 473 -25.42 -27.76 0.49
N GLU A 474 -24.16 -27.36 0.38
CA GLU A 474 -23.13 -27.57 1.39
C GLU A 474 -23.43 -26.81 2.69
N ILE A 475 -23.85 -25.54 2.61
CA ILE A 475 -24.31 -24.78 3.78
C ILE A 475 -25.51 -25.46 4.43
N GLU A 476 -26.50 -25.93 3.66
CA GLU A 476 -27.66 -26.65 4.19
C GLU A 476 -27.26 -27.92 4.96
N ARG A 477 -26.34 -28.71 4.40
CA ARG A 477 -25.83 -29.92 5.06
C ARG A 477 -25.13 -29.57 6.37
N THR A 478 -24.29 -28.54 6.37
CA THR A 478 -23.59 -28.08 7.58
C THR A 478 -24.56 -27.51 8.61
N LEU A 479 -25.63 -26.80 8.20
CA LEU A 479 -26.68 -26.32 9.12
C LEU A 479 -27.41 -27.47 9.83
N ARG A 480 -27.73 -28.54 9.08
CA ARG A 480 -28.37 -29.74 9.64
C ARG A 480 -27.43 -30.47 10.60
N ALA A 481 -26.15 -30.60 10.24
CA ALA A 481 -25.14 -31.21 11.10
C ALA A 481 -24.92 -30.37 12.37
N HIS A 482 -24.86 -29.04 12.24
CA HIS A 482 -24.71 -28.10 13.35
C HIS A 482 -25.88 -28.21 14.33
N GLY A 483 -27.12 -28.30 13.84
CA GLY A 483 -28.31 -28.47 14.69
C GLY A 483 -28.38 -29.81 15.44
N GLN A 484 -27.57 -30.81 15.05
CA GLN A 484 -27.47 -32.11 15.72
C GLN A 484 -26.20 -32.27 16.56
N ALA A 485 -25.24 -31.36 16.42
CA ALA A 485 -23.98 -31.38 17.14
C ALA A 485 -24.09 -30.68 18.51
N SER A 486 -23.15 -30.98 19.39
CA SER A 486 -22.98 -30.27 20.66
C SER A 486 -21.51 -30.10 20.99
N GLY A 487 -21.17 -29.04 21.72
CA GLY A 487 -19.80 -28.78 22.18
C GLY A 487 -18.86 -28.39 21.03
N GLU A 488 -17.60 -28.83 21.09
CA GLU A 488 -16.55 -28.39 20.15
C GLU A 488 -16.86 -28.67 18.67
N VAL A 489 -17.61 -29.73 18.38
CA VAL A 489 -18.05 -30.07 17.01
C VAL A 489 -19.04 -29.03 16.49
N GLN A 490 -19.92 -28.53 17.37
CA GLN A 490 -20.89 -27.49 17.03
C GLN A 490 -20.18 -26.16 16.74
N ASP A 491 -19.21 -25.75 17.57
CA ASP A 491 -18.44 -24.52 17.37
C ASP A 491 -17.57 -24.56 16.10
N SER A 492 -17.05 -25.74 15.75
CA SER A 492 -16.33 -25.96 14.49
C SER A 492 -17.25 -25.80 13.28
N LEU A 493 -18.43 -26.42 13.32
CA LEU A 493 -19.44 -26.30 12.27
C LEU A 493 -19.97 -24.87 12.14
N GLN A 494 -20.07 -24.11 13.24
CA GLN A 494 -20.49 -22.70 13.22
C GLN A 494 -19.47 -21.82 12.49
N ARG A 495 -18.16 -22.03 12.72
CA ARG A 495 -17.09 -21.32 11.98
C ARG A 495 -17.11 -21.67 10.50
N GLU A 496 -17.30 -22.93 10.18
CA GLU A 496 -17.45 -23.39 8.79
C GLU A 496 -18.69 -22.78 8.12
N LEU A 497 -19.80 -22.65 8.84
CA LEU A 497 -21.01 -21.97 8.36
C LEU A 497 -20.74 -20.50 8.05
N ASN A 498 -20.13 -19.76 8.98
CA ASN A 498 -19.81 -18.34 8.81
C ASN A 498 -18.94 -18.10 7.58
N TYR A 499 -17.87 -18.90 7.41
CA TYR A 499 -17.00 -18.83 6.25
C TYR A 499 -17.74 -19.09 4.93
N ARG A 500 -18.56 -20.15 4.87
CA ARG A 500 -19.30 -20.51 3.65
C ARG A 500 -20.37 -19.48 3.30
N PHE A 501 -21.03 -18.90 4.30
CA PHE A 501 -21.95 -17.79 4.10
C PHE A 501 -21.22 -16.54 3.55
N ALA A 502 -20.07 -16.18 4.12
CA ALA A 502 -19.25 -15.07 3.64
C ALA A 502 -18.83 -15.25 2.17
N LEU A 503 -18.35 -16.45 1.85
CA LEU A 503 -17.94 -16.84 0.51
C LEU A 503 -19.10 -16.71 -0.50
N LEU A 504 -20.27 -17.24 -0.16
CA LEU A 504 -21.45 -17.19 -1.03
C LEU A 504 -21.95 -15.75 -1.24
N THR A 505 -22.04 -14.95 -0.18
CA THR A 505 -22.50 -13.56 -0.21
C THR A 505 -21.61 -12.68 -1.09
N VAL A 506 -20.28 -12.79 -0.96
CA VAL A 506 -19.34 -12.03 -1.78
C VAL A 506 -19.36 -12.50 -3.24
N SER A 507 -19.44 -13.81 -3.47
CA SER A 507 -19.50 -14.38 -4.83
C SER A 507 -20.74 -13.89 -5.60
N LEU A 508 -21.89 -13.85 -4.94
CA LEU A 508 -23.12 -13.29 -5.49
C LEU A 508 -23.00 -11.80 -5.83
N SER A 509 -22.32 -11.03 -4.97
CA SER A 509 -22.11 -9.59 -5.13
C SER A 509 -21.26 -9.26 -6.36
N LEU A 510 -20.11 -9.91 -6.48
CA LEU A 510 -19.20 -9.72 -7.60
C LEU A 510 -19.84 -10.13 -8.93
N TYR A 511 -20.67 -11.16 -8.90
CA TYR A 511 -21.40 -11.58 -10.08
C TYR A 511 -22.53 -10.60 -10.45
N ALA A 512 -23.34 -10.13 -9.50
CA ALA A 512 -24.35 -9.11 -9.75
C ALA A 512 -23.74 -7.81 -10.30
N ALA A 513 -22.53 -7.45 -9.83
CA ALA A 513 -21.75 -6.33 -10.36
C ALA A 513 -21.33 -6.54 -11.83
N ARG A 514 -20.88 -7.74 -12.16
CA ARG A 514 -20.39 -8.10 -13.49
C ARG A 514 -21.52 -8.25 -14.52
N ALA A 515 -22.68 -8.77 -14.10
CA ALA A 515 -23.89 -8.86 -14.90
C ALA A 515 -24.32 -7.51 -15.51
N ARG A 516 -24.02 -6.40 -14.83
CA ARG A 516 -24.37 -5.03 -15.25
C ARG A 516 -23.35 -4.37 -16.20
N GLN A 517 -22.55 -5.16 -16.91
CA GLN A 517 -21.31 -4.75 -17.61
C GLN A 517 -21.39 -3.66 -18.71
N ASN A 518 -22.52 -2.98 -18.91
CA ASN A 518 -22.60 -1.82 -19.80
C ASN A 518 -22.22 -0.46 -19.15
N ALA A 519 -21.74 -0.42 -17.90
CA ALA A 519 -21.50 0.86 -17.20
C ALA A 519 -20.07 1.10 -16.64
N GLY A 520 -19.03 0.36 -17.06
CA GLY A 520 -17.63 0.72 -16.77
C GLY A 520 -17.21 0.80 -15.28
N THR A 521 -17.98 0.20 -14.37
CA THR A 521 -17.92 0.48 -12.91
C THR A 521 -17.46 -0.71 -12.06
N LEU A 522 -16.73 -1.67 -12.62
CA LEU A 522 -16.24 -2.83 -11.85
C LEU A 522 -15.38 -2.39 -10.65
N SER A 523 -14.52 -1.37 -10.83
CA SER A 523 -13.70 -0.81 -9.74
C SER A 523 -14.55 -0.16 -8.65
N ALA A 524 -15.52 0.68 -9.01
CA ALA A 524 -16.37 1.39 -8.05
C ALA A 524 -17.29 0.43 -7.25
N ILE A 525 -17.72 -0.66 -7.88
CA ILE A 525 -18.53 -1.68 -7.21
C ILE A 525 -17.65 -2.55 -6.30
N VAL A 526 -16.45 -2.95 -6.75
CA VAL A 526 -15.48 -3.67 -5.91
C VAL A 526 -15.05 -2.79 -4.72
N GLU A 527 -14.78 -1.51 -4.93
CA GLU A 527 -14.51 -0.52 -3.88
C GLU A 527 -15.69 -0.32 -2.94
N GLY A 528 -16.92 -0.30 -3.46
CA GLY A 528 -18.15 -0.24 -2.67
C GLY A 528 -18.34 -1.47 -1.79
N VAL A 529 -18.09 -2.66 -2.33
CA VAL A 529 -18.10 -3.94 -1.59
C VAL A 529 -16.99 -3.95 -0.54
N LEU A 530 -15.77 -3.52 -0.87
CA LEU A 530 -14.66 -3.41 0.07
C LEU A 530 -14.90 -2.36 1.16
N LYS A 531 -15.58 -1.26 0.84
CA LYS A 531 -15.98 -0.22 1.79
C LYS A 531 -17.10 -0.71 2.71
N ALA A 532 -18.09 -1.40 2.15
CA ALA A 532 -19.14 -2.07 2.91
C ALA A 532 -18.55 -3.15 3.82
N PHE A 533 -17.55 -3.90 3.32
CA PHE A 533 -16.79 -4.87 4.09
C PHE A 533 -16.10 -4.25 5.31
N LYS A 534 -15.46 -3.09 5.13
CA LYS A 534 -14.83 -2.32 6.22
C LYS A 534 -15.83 -1.72 7.21
N GLN A 535 -17.10 -1.57 6.82
CA GLN A 535 -18.14 -0.89 7.60
C GLN A 535 -19.14 -1.86 8.25
N ALA A 536 -19.32 -3.05 7.69
CA ALA A 536 -20.26 -4.05 8.14
C ALA A 536 -19.73 -4.74 9.40
N LYS A 537 -20.61 -4.90 10.40
CA LYS A 537 -20.31 -5.62 11.65
C LYS A 537 -20.76 -7.09 11.63
N GLY A 538 -21.19 -7.60 10.47
CA GLY A 538 -21.71 -8.95 10.28
C GLY A 538 -22.18 -9.24 8.84
N LEU A 539 -22.48 -10.52 8.57
CA LEU A 539 -22.79 -11.04 7.23
C LEU A 539 -24.11 -10.52 6.63
N TYR A 540 -25.13 -10.32 7.46
CA TYR A 540 -26.42 -9.80 7.01
C TYR A 540 -26.32 -8.32 6.65
N ALA A 541 -25.59 -7.52 7.44
CA ALA A 541 -25.34 -6.11 7.13
C ALA A 541 -24.59 -5.95 5.80
N LEU A 542 -23.60 -6.81 5.53
CA LEU A 542 -22.90 -6.85 4.26
C LEU A 542 -23.86 -7.18 3.09
N TRP A 543 -24.68 -8.22 3.25
CA TRP A 543 -25.68 -8.63 2.26
C TRP A 543 -26.74 -7.57 1.98
N ASP A 544 -27.23 -6.87 3.00
CA ASP A 544 -28.24 -5.81 2.85
C ASP A 544 -27.70 -4.61 2.07
N VAL A 545 -26.45 -4.20 2.32
CA VAL A 545 -25.77 -3.15 1.54
C VAL A 545 -25.64 -3.56 0.07
N ILE A 546 -25.23 -4.80 -0.19
CA ILE A 546 -25.11 -5.39 -1.53
C ILE A 546 -26.47 -5.47 -2.23
N ARG A 547 -27.50 -5.96 -1.54
CA ARG A 547 -28.86 -6.09 -2.09
C ARG A 547 -29.43 -4.74 -2.52
N ARG A 548 -29.23 -3.69 -1.71
CA ARG A 548 -29.70 -2.33 -2.00
C ARG A 548 -28.94 -1.68 -3.16
N THR A 549 -27.65 -1.97 -3.31
CA THR A 549 -26.80 -1.35 -4.34
C THR A 549 -26.79 -2.11 -5.68
N LEU A 550 -26.97 -3.43 -5.66
CA LEU A 550 -26.73 -4.30 -6.82
C LEU A 550 -27.91 -5.15 -7.27
N LEU A 551 -28.96 -5.29 -6.47
CA LEU A 551 -30.16 -6.09 -6.83
C LEU A 551 -31.42 -5.25 -7.01
N ASN A 552 -31.56 -4.12 -6.29
CA ASN A 552 -32.78 -3.30 -6.27
C ASN A 552 -32.71 -1.95 -7.03
N GLY A 553 -31.53 -1.52 -7.48
CA GLY A 553 -31.38 -0.33 -8.34
C GLY A 553 -30.96 -0.74 -9.73
#